data_AF-A0A820Y1T5-F1
#
_entry.id   AF-A0A820Y1T5-F1
#
_cell.length_a   1.000
_cell.length_b   1.000
_cell.length_c   1.000
_cell.angle_alpha   90.00
_cell.angle_beta   90.00
_cell.angle_gamma   90.00
#
_symmetry.space_group_name_H-M   'P 1'
#
loop_
_entity.id
_entity.type
_entity.pdbx_description
1 polymer ?
#
loop_
_entity_poly.entity_id
_entity_poly.type
_entity_poly.pdbx_seq_one_letter_code
_entity_poly.pdbx_strand_id
1 'polypeptide(L)'
;VRLRHRNFVSYIRSYIIQPTDVILNHTSVTFDAHLGEIAGTLMMGGQAVLLPPDGDLDMSIFCSTISRHQVTYLGGVPSLFHMLTEFITIADEKNCLKTLQCISSGGESLLSTVARDLLSYVNEHCRFYNYYGPAECTEAAIEYRVTGVEGAQKYVPIGRPMSNVHVYLLDEYGQPVIPGMQQGEIVIGGKFL
;
A
#
# COMPACT_ATOMS: atom_id res chain seq x y z
N VAL A 1 -17.82 -5.49 7.00
CA VAL A 1 -18.11 -4.03 7.04
C VAL A 1 -19.00 -3.65 5.85
N ARG A 2 -19.99 -2.75 6.01
CA ARG A 2 -20.83 -2.26 4.88
C ARG A 2 -20.40 -0.85 4.48
N LEU A 3 -19.69 -0.73 3.36
CA LEU A 3 -19.26 0.54 2.79
C LEU A 3 -20.31 1.10 1.81
N ARG A 4 -20.37 2.43 1.67
CA ARG A 4 -21.22 3.10 0.65
C ARG A 4 -20.33 3.62 -0.48
N HIS A 5 -20.88 3.76 -1.69
CA HIS A 5 -20.14 4.30 -2.84
C HIS A 5 -19.43 5.64 -2.55
N ARG A 6 -20.05 6.53 -1.78
CA ARG A 6 -19.46 7.82 -1.42
C ARG A 6 -18.17 7.68 -0.60
N ASN A 7 -18.04 6.62 0.21
CA ASN A 7 -16.82 6.36 0.98
C ASN A 7 -15.68 6.02 0.02
N PHE A 8 -15.92 5.06 -0.88
CA PHE A 8 -14.96 4.65 -1.89
C PHE A 8 -14.58 5.78 -2.87
N VAL A 9 -15.55 6.56 -3.36
CA VAL A 9 -15.27 7.70 -4.23
C VAL A 9 -14.42 8.77 -3.51
N SER A 10 -14.64 9.00 -2.21
CA SER A 10 -13.81 9.92 -1.43
C SER A 10 -12.38 9.39 -1.26
N TYR A 11 -12.24 8.09 -1.03
CA TYR A 11 -10.96 7.41 -0.91
C TYR A 11 -10.16 7.48 -2.22
N ILE A 12 -10.74 7.04 -3.34
CA ILE A 12 -10.06 7.00 -4.65
C ILE A 12 -9.62 8.38 -5.13
N ARG A 13 -10.34 9.45 -4.79
CA ARG A 13 -9.90 10.82 -5.11
C ARG A 13 -8.62 11.24 -4.38
N SER A 14 -8.33 10.62 -3.25
CA SER A 14 -7.08 10.81 -2.50
C SER A 14 -6.01 9.79 -2.91
N TYR A 15 -6.37 8.83 -3.77
CA TYR A 15 -5.50 7.73 -4.19
C TYR A 15 -4.62 8.15 -5.37
N ILE A 16 -3.46 7.51 -5.50
CA ILE A 16 -2.32 8.04 -6.29
C ILE A 16 -2.29 7.50 -7.73
N ILE A 17 -3.28 6.69 -8.11
CA ILE A 17 -3.39 6.10 -9.46
C ILE A 17 -3.62 7.19 -10.52
N GLN A 18 -2.86 7.10 -11.61
CA GLN A 18 -3.00 7.90 -12.82
C GLN A 18 -3.67 7.09 -13.94
N PRO A 19 -4.29 7.73 -14.94
CA PRO A 19 -4.87 7.04 -16.09
C PRO A 19 -3.87 6.22 -16.91
N THR A 20 -2.57 6.53 -16.81
CA THR A 20 -1.50 5.80 -17.50
C THR A 20 -0.96 4.61 -16.71
N ASP A 21 -1.46 4.37 -15.50
CA ASP A 21 -0.94 3.29 -14.66
C ASP A 21 -1.44 1.91 -15.12
N VAL A 22 -0.55 0.93 -14.99
CA VAL A 22 -0.83 -0.50 -15.15
C VAL A 22 -0.74 -1.13 -13.76
N ILE A 23 -1.87 -1.54 -13.21
CA ILE A 23 -2.02 -2.06 -11.84
C ILE A 23 -2.03 -3.58 -11.91
N LEU A 24 -1.18 -4.23 -11.11
CA LEU A 24 -1.30 -5.67 -10.87
C LEU A 24 -2.44 -5.92 -9.89
N ASN A 25 -3.50 -6.57 -10.35
CA ASN A 25 -4.59 -7.05 -9.53
C ASN A 25 -4.27 -8.48 -9.07
N HIS A 26 -3.93 -8.63 -7.79
CA HIS A 26 -3.54 -9.90 -7.19
C HIS A 26 -4.19 -10.12 -5.83
N THR A 27 -4.63 -9.04 -5.18
CA THR A 27 -5.28 -9.12 -3.88
C THR A 27 -6.59 -9.88 -4.00
N SER A 28 -6.79 -10.86 -3.10
CA SER A 28 -8.05 -11.63 -3.04
C SER A 28 -9.25 -10.70 -2.89
N VAL A 29 -10.34 -11.04 -3.59
CA VAL A 29 -11.64 -10.34 -3.56
C VAL A 29 -12.27 -10.25 -2.16
N THR A 30 -11.76 -11.01 -1.19
CA THR A 30 -12.22 -11.00 0.20
C THR A 30 -11.57 -9.89 1.04
N PHE A 31 -10.48 -9.29 0.57
CA PHE A 31 -9.83 -8.14 1.20
C PHE A 31 -10.29 -6.84 0.55
N ASP A 32 -10.39 -5.78 1.34
CA ASP A 32 -10.85 -4.47 0.91
C ASP A 32 -9.90 -3.80 -0.09
N ALA A 33 -8.59 -4.02 0.01
CA ALA A 33 -7.59 -3.52 -0.95
C ALA A 33 -7.83 -3.98 -2.40
N HIS A 34 -8.55 -5.10 -2.62
CA HIS A 34 -8.97 -5.50 -3.96
C HIS A 34 -9.84 -4.42 -4.64
N LEU A 35 -10.63 -3.68 -3.85
CA LEU A 35 -11.48 -2.61 -4.37
C LEU A 35 -10.64 -1.46 -4.96
N GLY A 36 -9.54 -1.08 -4.31
CA GLY A 36 -8.55 -0.13 -4.85
C GLY A 36 -7.93 -0.63 -6.15
N GLU A 37 -7.47 -1.89 -6.17
CA GLU A 37 -6.82 -2.51 -7.34
C GLU A 37 -7.75 -2.61 -8.56
N ILE A 38 -9.03 -2.95 -8.39
CA ILE A 38 -9.95 -3.11 -9.53
C ILE A 38 -10.74 -1.84 -9.82
N ALA A 39 -11.51 -1.35 -8.85
CA ALA A 39 -12.44 -0.26 -9.08
C ALA A 39 -11.71 1.08 -9.12
N GLY A 40 -10.64 1.26 -8.34
CA GLY A 40 -9.77 2.43 -8.43
C GLY A 40 -9.14 2.56 -9.81
N THR A 41 -8.57 1.46 -10.32
CA THR A 41 -8.01 1.38 -11.67
C THR A 41 -9.02 1.77 -12.75
N LEU A 42 -10.21 1.14 -12.74
CA LEU A 42 -11.24 1.40 -13.75
C LEU A 42 -11.80 2.83 -13.67
N MET A 43 -11.94 3.38 -12.46
CA MET A 43 -12.43 4.75 -12.25
C MET A 43 -11.43 5.82 -12.75
N MET A 44 -10.12 5.55 -12.64
CA MET A 44 -9.08 6.46 -13.08
C MET A 44 -8.70 6.27 -14.56
N GLY A 45 -9.21 5.23 -15.21
CA GLY A 45 -8.93 4.91 -16.62
C GLY A 45 -7.62 4.15 -16.84
N GLY A 46 -7.04 3.57 -15.78
CA GLY A 46 -5.84 2.74 -15.86
C GLY A 46 -6.12 1.33 -16.39
N GLN A 47 -5.06 0.54 -16.54
CA GLN A 47 -5.13 -0.85 -16.98
C GLN A 47 -4.99 -1.80 -15.78
N ALA A 48 -5.93 -2.74 -15.63
CA ALA A 48 -5.83 -3.82 -14.65
C ALA A 48 -5.21 -5.07 -15.31
N VAL A 49 -4.11 -5.57 -14.74
CA VAL A 49 -3.49 -6.85 -15.09
C VAL A 49 -3.86 -7.85 -14.02
N LEU A 50 -4.66 -8.86 -14.36
CA LEU A 50 -5.01 -9.91 -13.42
C LEU A 50 -3.83 -10.86 -13.27
N LEU A 51 -3.39 -11.09 -12.03
CA LEU A 51 -2.41 -12.13 -11.75
C LEU A 51 -3.04 -13.49 -12.14
N PRO A 52 -2.30 -14.37 -12.84
CA PRO A 52 -2.80 -15.71 -13.16
C PRO A 52 -3.19 -16.49 -11.90
N PRO A 53 -4.12 -17.46 -12.00
CA PRO A 53 -4.40 -18.39 -10.91
C PRO A 53 -3.12 -19.02 -10.37
N ASP A 54 -3.03 -19.15 -9.04
CA ASP A 54 -1.86 -19.65 -8.31
C ASP A 54 -0.58 -18.82 -8.48
N GLY A 55 -0.63 -17.68 -9.16
CA GLY A 55 0.52 -16.79 -9.37
C GLY A 55 1.01 -16.12 -8.09
N ASP A 56 0.18 -16.07 -7.05
CA ASP A 56 0.53 -15.61 -5.69
C ASP A 56 1.35 -16.65 -4.91
N LEU A 57 1.32 -17.91 -5.32
CA LEU A 57 2.10 -19.01 -4.76
C LEU A 57 3.50 -19.16 -5.39
N ASP A 58 3.75 -18.50 -6.53
CA ASP A 58 5.01 -18.58 -7.28
C ASP A 58 5.53 -17.18 -7.67
N MET A 59 6.59 -16.74 -6.99
CA MET A 59 7.22 -15.45 -7.24
C MET A 59 7.85 -15.32 -8.64
N SER A 60 8.15 -16.43 -9.33
CA SER A 60 8.57 -16.40 -10.73
C SER A 60 7.43 -15.98 -11.65
N ILE A 61 6.22 -16.51 -11.42
CA ILE A 61 5.01 -16.10 -12.14
C ILE A 61 4.69 -14.64 -11.81
N PHE A 62 4.80 -14.25 -10.54
CA PHE A 62 4.58 -12.87 -10.10
C PHE A 62 5.53 -11.89 -10.82
N CYS A 63 6.84 -12.15 -10.77
CA CYS A 63 7.85 -11.30 -11.41
C CYS A 63 7.73 -11.26 -12.93
N SER A 64 7.48 -12.41 -13.56
CA SER A 64 7.29 -12.46 -15.02
C SER A 64 6.01 -11.74 -15.45
N THR A 65 4.95 -11.75 -14.64
CA THR A 65 3.72 -10.98 -14.89
C THR A 65 4.00 -9.48 -14.83
N ILE A 66 4.70 -9.00 -13.79
CA ILE A 66 5.11 -7.58 -13.69
C ILE A 66 5.90 -7.16 -14.92
N SER A 67 6.93 -7.94 -15.28
CA SER A 67 7.82 -7.63 -16.40
C SER A 67 7.12 -7.70 -17.76
N ARG A 68 6.32 -8.75 -18.00
CA ARG A 68 5.60 -8.96 -19.27
C ARG A 68 4.59 -7.86 -19.54
N HIS A 69 3.86 -7.43 -18.52
CA HIS A 69 2.79 -6.46 -18.65
C HIS A 69 3.21 -5.03 -18.34
N GLN A 70 4.49 -4.80 -18.02
CA GLN A 70 5.04 -3.49 -17.70
C GLN A 70 4.25 -2.79 -16.59
N VAL A 71 3.96 -3.55 -15.51
CA VAL A 71 3.20 -3.05 -14.36
C VAL A 71 3.90 -1.81 -13.78
N THR A 72 3.13 -0.75 -13.50
CA THR A 72 3.62 0.52 -12.96
C THR A 72 3.19 0.73 -11.50
N TYR A 73 2.13 0.07 -11.05
CA TYR A 73 1.63 0.17 -9.69
C TYR A 73 1.50 -1.21 -9.05
N LEU A 74 2.07 -1.38 -7.86
CA LEU A 74 1.97 -2.60 -7.06
C LEU A 74 1.58 -2.27 -5.62
N GLY A 75 0.40 -2.71 -5.20
CA GLY A 75 -0.01 -2.74 -3.79
C GLY A 75 0.30 -4.08 -3.15
N GLY A 76 0.58 -4.12 -1.85
CA GLY A 76 0.86 -5.37 -1.16
C GLY A 76 1.08 -5.24 0.34
N VAL A 77 1.07 -6.37 1.02
CA VAL A 77 1.47 -6.44 2.44
C VAL A 77 3.00 -6.53 2.57
N PRO A 78 3.61 -6.03 3.66
CA PRO A 78 5.04 -6.17 3.92
C PRO A 78 5.60 -7.59 3.74
N SER A 79 4.87 -8.63 4.14
CA SER A 79 5.26 -10.03 3.97
C SER A 79 5.40 -10.45 2.50
N LEU A 80 4.52 -10.00 1.61
CA LEU A 80 4.64 -10.20 0.16
C LEU A 80 5.90 -9.52 -0.38
N PHE A 81 6.16 -8.27 0.01
CA PHE A 81 7.35 -7.56 -0.45
C PHE A 81 8.63 -8.24 0.04
N HIS A 82 8.64 -8.79 1.25
CA HIS A 82 9.77 -9.57 1.74
C HIS A 82 10.03 -10.79 0.85
N MET A 83 9.01 -11.63 0.59
CA MET A 83 9.15 -12.81 -0.29
C MET A 83 9.62 -12.41 -1.70
N LEU A 84 9.07 -11.33 -2.25
CA LEU A 84 9.42 -10.82 -3.58
C LEU A 84 10.90 -10.37 -3.63
N THR A 85 11.37 -9.62 -2.64
CA THR A 85 12.77 -9.18 -2.57
C THR A 85 13.74 -10.33 -2.35
N GLU A 86 13.38 -11.34 -1.55
CA GLU A 86 14.17 -12.55 -1.35
C GLU A 86 14.29 -13.35 -2.67
N PHE A 87 13.18 -13.57 -3.36
CA PHE A 87 13.16 -14.24 -4.66
C PHE A 87 14.03 -13.51 -5.69
N ILE A 88 13.86 -12.19 -5.84
CA ILE A 88 14.66 -11.37 -6.77
C ILE A 88 16.16 -11.52 -6.50
N THR A 89 16.55 -11.55 -5.22
CA THR A 89 17.94 -11.71 -4.81
C THR A 89 18.49 -13.08 -5.20
N ILE A 90 17.73 -14.16 -4.93
CA ILE A 90 18.14 -15.55 -5.18
C ILE A 90 18.15 -15.88 -6.67
N ALA A 91 17.14 -15.44 -7.41
CA ALA A 91 16.96 -15.72 -8.83
C ALA A 91 17.74 -14.76 -9.76
N ASP A 92 18.41 -13.74 -9.21
CA ASP A 92 19.10 -12.66 -9.94
C ASP A 92 18.19 -11.85 -10.88
N GLU A 93 16.90 -11.75 -10.56
CA GLU A 93 15.86 -11.05 -11.34
C GLU A 93 15.81 -9.54 -11.03
N LYS A 94 16.98 -8.89 -10.97
CA LYS A 94 17.14 -7.50 -10.45
C LYS A 94 16.34 -6.43 -11.20
N ASN A 95 15.88 -6.75 -12.41
CA ASN A 95 15.08 -5.84 -13.24
C ASN A 95 13.57 -6.03 -13.09
N CYS A 96 13.12 -7.04 -12.34
CA CYS A 96 11.70 -7.40 -12.20
C CYS A 96 10.81 -6.22 -11.82
N LEU A 97 11.29 -5.32 -10.95
CA LEU A 97 10.50 -4.20 -10.42
C LEU A 97 10.83 -2.84 -11.07
N LYS A 98 11.64 -2.80 -12.13
CA LYS A 98 12.12 -1.53 -12.73
C LYS A 98 11.04 -0.71 -13.41
N THR A 99 9.93 -1.32 -13.79
CA THR A 99 8.77 -0.65 -14.40
C THR A 99 7.88 0.03 -13.37
N LEU A 100 8.00 -0.33 -12.09
CA LEU A 100 7.18 0.25 -11.03
C LEU A 100 7.49 1.73 -10.85
N GLN A 101 6.42 2.53 -10.90
CA GLN A 101 6.41 3.96 -10.62
C GLN A 101 5.77 4.27 -9.27
N CYS A 102 4.96 3.34 -8.75
CA CYS A 102 4.33 3.47 -7.44
C CYS A 102 4.23 2.12 -6.74
N ILE A 103 4.54 2.11 -5.45
CA ILE A 103 4.30 0.99 -4.54
C ILE A 103 3.44 1.49 -3.39
N SER A 104 2.48 0.67 -2.97
CA SER A 104 1.74 0.86 -1.74
C SER A 104 1.89 -0.36 -0.83
N SER A 105 2.23 -0.11 0.43
CA SER A 105 2.25 -1.12 1.48
C SER A 105 1.15 -0.85 2.50
N GLY A 106 0.52 -1.90 3.03
CA GLY A 106 -0.47 -1.76 4.09
C GLY A 106 -0.80 -3.10 4.74
N GLY A 107 -1.67 -3.10 5.74
CA GLY A 107 -2.16 -4.32 6.39
C GLY A 107 -1.22 -4.95 7.43
N GLU A 108 0.07 -4.63 7.42
CA GLU A 108 1.04 -5.09 8.45
C GLU A 108 2.04 -3.99 8.79
N SER A 109 2.81 -4.18 9.87
CA SER A 109 3.90 -3.28 10.22
C SER A 109 5.07 -3.42 9.23
N LEU A 110 5.31 -2.38 8.43
CA LEU A 110 6.41 -2.36 7.46
C LEU A 110 7.78 -2.20 8.14
N LEU A 111 8.65 -3.20 8.00
CA LEU A 111 10.04 -3.13 8.47
C LEU A 111 10.87 -2.19 7.58
N SER A 112 11.71 -1.36 8.21
CA SER A 112 12.60 -0.44 7.49
C SER A 112 13.62 -1.17 6.60
N THR A 113 13.98 -2.43 6.92
CA THR A 113 14.85 -3.27 6.07
C THR A 113 14.14 -3.66 4.77
N VAL A 114 12.93 -4.22 4.86
CA VAL A 114 12.12 -4.60 3.69
C VAL A 114 11.88 -3.40 2.79
N ALA A 115 11.59 -2.23 3.38
CA ALA A 115 11.39 -1.02 2.62
C ALA A 115 12.64 -0.58 1.83
N ARG A 116 13.83 -0.67 2.44
CA ARG A 116 15.11 -0.36 1.77
C ARG A 116 15.42 -1.36 0.66
N ASP A 117 15.21 -2.65 0.90
CA ASP A 117 15.47 -3.69 -0.09
C ASP A 117 14.59 -3.47 -1.33
N LEU A 118 13.30 -3.19 -1.12
CA LEU A 118 12.36 -2.90 -2.21
C LEU A 118 12.78 -1.65 -3.00
N LEU A 119 13.17 -0.57 -2.32
CA LEU A 119 13.67 0.65 -2.96
C LEU A 119 14.93 0.42 -3.82
N SER A 120 15.74 -0.60 -3.52
CA SER A 120 16.93 -0.93 -4.31
C SER A 120 16.61 -1.57 -5.67
N TYR A 121 15.45 -2.19 -5.80
CA TYR A 121 15.03 -2.91 -7.02
C TYR A 121 14.17 -2.08 -7.96
N VAL A 122 13.51 -1.02 -7.48
CA VAL A 122 12.66 -0.14 -8.30
C VAL A 122 13.44 0.96 -9.01
N ASN A 123 12.71 1.81 -9.75
CA ASN A 123 13.23 3.04 -10.33
C ASN A 123 13.44 4.13 -9.24
N GLU A 124 14.45 5.00 -9.40
CA GLU A 124 14.75 6.10 -8.46
C GLU A 124 13.57 7.09 -8.25
N HIS A 125 12.66 7.17 -9.21
CA HIS A 125 11.47 8.02 -9.15
C HIS A 125 10.22 7.27 -8.65
N CYS A 126 10.34 5.98 -8.31
CA CYS A 126 9.23 5.21 -7.78
C CYS A 126 8.76 5.81 -6.46
N ARG A 127 7.47 6.13 -6.37
CA ARG A 127 6.86 6.61 -5.15
C ARG A 127 6.50 5.41 -4.28
N PHE A 128 6.87 5.42 -3.01
CA PHE A 128 6.53 4.35 -2.10
C PHE A 128 5.74 4.91 -0.91
N TYR A 129 4.56 4.36 -0.67
CA TYR A 129 3.68 4.73 0.42
C TYR A 129 3.45 3.57 1.38
N ASN A 130 3.50 3.84 2.67
CA ASN A 130 3.03 2.96 3.72
C ASN A 130 1.67 3.49 4.21
N TYR A 131 0.64 2.68 4.08
CA TYR A 131 -0.74 3.01 4.40
C TYR A 131 -1.21 2.27 5.64
N TYR A 132 -2.09 2.91 6.38
CA TYR A 132 -2.82 2.29 7.47
C TYR A 132 -4.28 2.71 7.41
N GLY A 133 -5.17 1.72 7.51
CA GLY A 133 -6.58 1.90 7.74
C GLY A 133 -7.26 0.55 7.92
N PRO A 134 -8.24 0.44 8.81
CA PRO A 134 -9.10 -0.73 8.87
C PRO A 134 -10.15 -0.68 7.75
N ALA A 135 -10.81 -1.82 7.46
CA ALA A 135 -11.85 -1.89 6.43
C ALA A 135 -13.03 -0.95 6.70
N GLU A 136 -13.31 -0.62 7.96
CA GLU A 136 -14.25 0.40 8.44
C GLU A 136 -13.95 1.80 7.91
N CYS A 137 -12.72 2.06 7.47
CA CYS A 137 -12.25 3.35 6.96
C CYS A 137 -12.06 3.36 5.44
N THR A 138 -12.52 2.33 4.72
CA THR A 138 -12.33 2.20 3.27
C THR A 138 -10.86 2.10 2.87
N GLU A 139 -10.25 0.93 3.13
CA GLU A 139 -8.86 0.56 2.77
C GLU A 139 -7.76 1.31 3.53
N ALA A 140 -7.64 2.63 3.40
CA ALA A 140 -6.62 3.41 4.10
C ALA A 140 -7.11 4.78 4.57
N ALA A 141 -6.57 5.22 5.70
CA ALA A 141 -6.93 6.46 6.39
C ALA A 141 -5.71 7.33 6.73
N ILE A 142 -4.54 6.71 6.87
CA ILE A 142 -3.27 7.33 7.24
C ILE A 142 -2.23 6.90 6.20
N GLU A 143 -1.39 7.84 5.77
CA GLU A 143 -0.35 7.59 4.80
C GLU A 143 1.00 8.16 5.22
N TYR A 144 2.06 7.43 4.89
CA TYR A 144 3.45 7.87 5.00
C TYR A 144 4.16 7.66 3.67
N ARG A 145 4.81 8.71 3.15
CA ARG A 145 5.71 8.57 2.00
C ARG A 145 7.07 8.07 2.49
N VAL A 146 7.42 6.86 2.07
CA VAL A 146 8.71 6.23 2.35
C VAL A 146 9.78 6.90 1.50
N THR A 147 10.88 7.33 2.12
CA THR A 147 11.99 8.00 1.43
C THR A 147 13.35 7.36 1.69
N GLY A 148 13.40 6.23 2.40
CA GLY A 148 14.63 5.44 2.63
C GLY A 148 15.51 5.94 3.79
N VAL A 149 15.12 7.03 4.45
CA VAL A 149 15.82 7.65 5.60
C VAL A 149 15.30 7.19 6.95
N GLU A 150 14.41 6.19 6.97
CA GLU A 150 13.80 5.64 8.19
C GLU A 150 14.80 4.85 9.05
N GLY A 151 16.09 4.81 8.66
CA GLY A 151 17.16 3.95 9.18
C GLY A 151 17.49 4.06 10.67
N ALA A 152 16.91 5.03 11.40
CA ALA A 152 16.98 5.07 12.86
C ALA A 152 15.89 4.22 13.56
N GLN A 153 14.80 3.88 12.86
CA GLN A 153 13.65 3.16 13.42
C GLN A 153 13.52 1.75 12.82
N LYS A 154 13.01 0.81 13.63
CA LYS A 154 12.77 -0.58 13.19
C LYS A 154 11.64 -0.69 12.16
N TYR A 155 10.61 0.14 12.32
CA TYR A 155 9.42 0.15 11.47
C TYR A 155 9.25 1.50 10.79
N VAL A 156 8.72 1.47 9.58
CA VAL A 156 8.27 2.65 8.85
C VAL A 156 7.01 3.19 9.53
N PRO A 157 6.93 4.50 9.84
CA PRO A 157 5.72 5.09 10.41
C PRO A 157 4.50 4.90 9.49
N ILE A 158 3.30 4.87 10.08
CA ILE A 158 2.04 4.90 9.32
C ILE A 158 1.70 6.30 8.79
N GLY A 159 2.28 7.35 9.40
CA GLY A 159 2.32 8.71 8.85
C GLY A 159 1.20 9.63 9.31
N ARG A 160 0.57 10.32 8.35
CA ARG A 160 -0.39 11.42 8.61
C ARG A 160 -1.77 11.09 8.02
N PRO A 161 -2.84 11.67 8.57
CA PRO A 161 -4.19 11.45 8.04
C PRO A 161 -4.29 11.86 6.57
N MET A 162 -4.98 11.05 5.78
CA MET A 162 -5.34 11.37 4.40
C MET A 162 -6.37 12.52 4.36
N SER A 163 -6.62 13.07 3.17
CA SER A 163 -7.59 14.14 2.99
C SER A 163 -8.98 13.77 3.53
N ASN A 164 -9.59 14.67 4.30
CA ASN A 164 -10.89 14.49 4.97
C ASN A 164 -10.93 13.43 6.09
N VAL A 165 -9.77 12.91 6.50
CA VAL A 165 -9.62 12.02 7.66
C VAL A 165 -9.07 12.80 8.86
N HIS A 166 -9.60 12.50 10.03
CA HIS A 166 -9.12 12.94 11.33
C HIS A 166 -8.66 11.72 12.11
N VAL A 167 -7.50 11.82 12.74
CA VAL A 167 -6.95 10.77 13.59
C VAL A 167 -6.67 11.37 14.95
N TYR A 168 -7.12 10.65 15.98
CA TYR A 168 -6.89 10.98 17.37
C TYR A 168 -6.15 9.81 18.03
N LEU A 169 -5.30 10.14 18.98
CA LEU A 169 -4.71 9.18 19.90
C LEU A 169 -5.33 9.45 21.27
N LEU A 170 -6.13 8.53 21.77
CA LEU A 170 -6.89 8.71 23.02
C LEU A 170 -6.35 7.81 24.13
N ASP A 171 -6.38 8.30 25.37
CA ASP A 171 -6.14 7.49 26.55
C ASP A 171 -7.39 6.66 26.94
N GLU A 172 -7.28 5.89 28.03
CA GLU A 172 -8.38 5.06 28.55
C GLU A 172 -9.62 5.85 28.99
N TYR A 173 -9.52 7.17 29.17
CA TYR A 173 -10.61 8.07 29.53
C TYR A 173 -11.18 8.83 28.32
N GLY A 174 -10.72 8.51 27.10
CA GLY A 174 -11.13 9.17 25.87
C GLY A 174 -10.55 10.57 25.69
N GLN A 175 -9.49 10.93 26.41
CA GLN A 175 -8.80 12.22 26.28
C GLN A 175 -7.63 12.12 25.31
N PRO A 176 -7.33 13.17 24.52
CA PRO A 176 -6.16 13.17 23.65
C PRO A 176 -4.85 13.00 24.42
N VAL A 177 -4.00 12.07 24.00
CA VAL A 177 -2.67 11.87 24.60
C VAL A 177 -1.70 12.97 24.19
N ILE A 178 -0.65 13.18 25.00
CA ILE A 178 0.43 14.11 24.67
C ILE A 178 1.36 13.45 23.61
N PRO A 179 1.49 14.03 22.40
CA PRO A 179 2.31 13.44 21.33
C PRO A 179 3.75 13.17 21.78
N GLY A 180 4.25 11.97 21.50
CA GLY A 180 5.62 11.55 21.79
C GLY A 180 5.90 11.19 23.26
N MET A 181 4.95 11.37 24.17
CA MET A 181 5.13 11.07 25.60
C MET A 181 4.31 9.86 26.05
N GLN A 182 3.17 9.58 25.42
CA GLN A 182 2.23 8.56 25.85
C GLN A 182 1.72 7.75 24.66
N GLN A 183 1.38 6.49 24.92
CA GLN A 183 0.67 5.63 23.97
C GLN A 183 -0.84 5.83 24.14
N GLY A 184 -1.60 5.71 23.06
CA GLY A 184 -3.05 5.82 23.07
C GLY A 184 -3.68 4.96 21.98
N GLU A 185 -4.98 4.74 22.11
CA GLU A 185 -5.80 4.08 21.10
C GLU A 185 -5.98 4.98 19.87
N ILE A 186 -5.83 4.40 18.67
CA ILE A 186 -6.04 5.12 17.42
C ILE A 186 -7.55 5.19 17.15
N VAL A 187 -8.10 6.40 17.12
CA VAL A 187 -9.49 6.67 16.74
C VAL A 187 -9.51 7.46 15.44
N ILE A 188 -10.25 6.94 14.46
CA ILE A 188 -10.32 7.50 13.10
C ILE A 188 -11.74 8.04 12.87
N GLY A 189 -11.83 9.30 12.44
CA GLY A 189 -13.09 9.98 12.12
C GLY A 189 -13.00 10.78 10.83
N GLY A 190 -14.13 11.12 10.21
CA GLY A 190 -14.12 11.81 8.92
C GLY A 190 -15.49 11.81 8.25
N LYS A 191 -15.72 12.78 7.37
CA LYS A 191 -17.03 12.99 6.72
C LYS A 191 -17.44 11.84 5.79
N PHE A 192 -16.47 11.05 5.32
CA PHE A 192 -16.68 10.02 4.31
C PHE A 192 -15.95 8.70 4.63
N LEU A 193 -15.71 8.42 5.91
CA LEU A 193 -15.37 7.06 6.37
C LEU A 193 -16.59 6.15 6.31
#